data_AF-X0C0Q3-F1
#
_entry.id   AF-X0C0Q3-F1
#
_cell.length_a   1.000
_cell.length_b   1.000
_cell.length_c   1.000
_cell.angle_alpha   90.00
_cell.angle_beta   90.00
_cell.angle_gamma   90.00
#
_symmetry.space_group_name_H-M   'P 1'
#
loop_
_entity.id
_entity.type
_entity.pdbx_description
1 polymer ?
#
loop_
_entity_poly.entity_id
_entity_poly.type
_entity_poly.pdbx_seq_one_letter_code
_entity_poly.pdbx_strand_id
1 'polypeptide(L)'
;MQDKERGAVRRNILMIERYYKLSLISFISYVNALVIHNGLLDRVPYEIFSHNIVSEQTAKTIADIAGEKKKDARKRLDCENKLGILKEALYTLEGFRND
;
A
#
# COMPACT_ATOMS: atom_id res chain seq x y z
N MET A 1 -64.19 -12.71 -18.98
CA MET A 1 -63.07 -13.66 -18.70
C MET A 1 -61.72 -13.08 -19.13
N GLN A 2 -61.58 -12.58 -20.36
CA GLN A 2 -60.35 -11.99 -20.92
C GLN A 2 -59.67 -10.89 -20.06
N ASP A 3 -60.41 -10.00 -19.40
CA ASP A 3 -59.78 -8.94 -18.57
C ASP A 3 -59.14 -9.46 -17.28
N LYS A 4 -59.68 -10.55 -16.71
CA LYS A 4 -59.08 -11.18 -15.52
C LYS A 4 -57.76 -11.87 -15.88
N GLU A 5 -57.71 -12.48 -17.06
CA GLU A 5 -56.50 -13.11 -17.61
C GLU A 5 -55.43 -12.07 -17.94
N ARG A 6 -55.79 -10.95 -18.61
CA ARG A 6 -54.86 -9.84 -18.84
C ARG A 6 -54.33 -9.23 -17.54
N GLY A 7 -55.19 -9.08 -16.54
CA GLY A 7 -54.79 -8.61 -15.21
C GLY A 7 -53.83 -9.58 -14.50
N ALA A 8 -54.03 -10.89 -14.63
CA ALA A 8 -53.12 -11.90 -14.08
C ALA A 8 -51.77 -11.91 -14.80
N VAL A 9 -51.76 -11.84 -16.13
CA VAL A 9 -50.53 -11.77 -16.95
C VAL A 9 -49.72 -10.53 -16.58
N ARG A 10 -50.36 -9.37 -16.44
CA ARG A 10 -49.67 -8.12 -16.06
C ARG A 10 -49.03 -8.20 -14.67
N ARG A 11 -49.69 -8.86 -13.71
CA ARG A 11 -49.11 -9.11 -12.38
C ARG A 11 -47.91 -10.05 -12.42
N ASN A 12 -47.97 -11.11 -13.24
CA ASN A 12 -46.85 -12.03 -13.42
C ASN A 12 -45.64 -11.34 -14.07
N ILE A 13 -45.87 -10.53 -15.10
CA ILE A 13 -44.80 -9.73 -15.73
C ILE A 13 -44.14 -8.82 -14.69
N LEU A 14 -44.94 -8.09 -13.91
CA LEU A 14 -44.42 -7.18 -12.89
C LEU A 14 -43.64 -7.91 -11.79
N MET A 15 -44.07 -9.13 -11.41
CA MET A 15 -43.37 -9.97 -10.44
C MET A 15 -42.02 -10.45 -10.98
N ILE A 16 -41.98 -10.87 -12.24
CA ILE A 16 -40.76 -11.30 -12.92
C ILE A 16 -39.78 -10.13 -13.06
N GLU A 17 -40.25 -8.95 -13.46
CA GLU A 17 -39.41 -7.74 -13.54
C GLU A 17 -38.80 -7.37 -12.19
N ARG A 18 -39.57 -7.46 -11.10
CA ARG A 18 -39.07 -7.21 -9.74
C ARG A 18 -38.03 -8.25 -9.33
N TYR A 19 -38.26 -9.53 -9.65
CA TYR A 19 -37.31 -10.60 -9.38
C TYR A 19 -35.99 -10.39 -10.12
N TYR A 20 -36.04 -10.03 -11.40
CA TYR A 20 -34.83 -9.73 -12.18
C TYR A 20 -34.09 -8.52 -11.63
N LYS A 21 -34.79 -7.44 -11.26
CA LYS A 21 -34.16 -6.26 -10.63
C LYS A 21 -33.44 -6.62 -9.34
N LEU A 22 -34.07 -7.42 -8.47
CA LEU A 22 -33.45 -7.87 -7.23
C LEU A 22 -32.25 -8.78 -7.47
N SER A 23 -32.36 -9.68 -8.45
CA SER A 23 -31.28 -10.58 -8.87
C SER A 23 -30.09 -9.81 -9.41
N LEU A 24 -30.33 -8.76 -10.20
CA LEU A 24 -29.29 -7.89 -10.75
C LEU A 24 -28.52 -7.16 -9.64
N ILE A 25 -29.24 -6.58 -8.67
CA ILE A 25 -28.61 -5.90 -7.52
C ILE A 25 -27.72 -6.88 -6.76
N SER A 26 -28.26 -8.07 -6.47
CA SER A 26 -27.53 -9.12 -5.74
C SER A 26 -26.31 -9.61 -6.52
N PHE A 27 -26.43 -9.76 -7.84
CA PHE A 27 -25.32 -10.14 -8.71
C PHE A 27 -24.21 -9.10 -8.72
N ILE A 28 -24.54 -7.82 -8.86
CA ILE A 28 -23.55 -6.73 -8.82
C ILE A 28 -22.81 -6.72 -7.47
N SER A 29 -23.55 -6.86 -6.37
CA SER A 29 -22.94 -6.96 -5.03
C SER A 29 -22.02 -8.18 -4.91
N TYR A 30 -22.43 -9.32 -5.44
CA TYR A 30 -21.63 -10.56 -5.43
C TYR A 30 -20.34 -10.40 -6.24
N VAL A 31 -20.42 -9.82 -7.45
CA VAL A 31 -19.25 -9.56 -8.30
C VAL A 31 -18.28 -8.60 -7.60
N ASN A 32 -18.80 -7.52 -7.01
CA ASN A 32 -17.96 -6.56 -6.29
C ASN A 32 -17.24 -7.20 -5.09
N ALA A 33 -17.92 -8.02 -4.30
CA ALA A 33 -17.31 -8.65 -3.13
C ALA A 33 -16.30 -9.74 -3.53
N LEU A 34 -16.67 -10.65 -4.43
CA LEU A 34 -15.86 -11.85 -4.65
C LEU A 34 -14.83 -11.69 -5.75
N VAL A 35 -15.16 -10.99 -6.82
CA VAL A 35 -14.25 -10.82 -7.95
C VAL A 35 -13.35 -9.62 -7.73
N ILE A 36 -13.93 -8.47 -7.39
CA ILE A 36 -13.15 -7.24 -7.25
C ILE A 36 -12.40 -7.24 -5.92
N HIS A 37 -13.11 -7.35 -4.79
CA HIS A 37 -12.46 -7.26 -3.49
C HIS A 37 -11.54 -8.46 -3.25
N ASN A 38 -12.08 -9.67 -3.24
CA ASN A 38 -11.29 -10.85 -2.88
C ASN A 38 -10.33 -11.31 -4.00
N GLY A 39 -10.72 -11.11 -5.26
CA GLY A 39 -9.94 -11.57 -6.41
C GLY A 39 -8.81 -10.61 -6.80
N LEU A 40 -9.05 -9.31 -6.72
CA LEU A 40 -8.09 -8.29 -7.16
C LEU A 40 -7.52 -7.52 -5.97
N LEU A 41 -8.36 -6.83 -5.20
CA LEU A 41 -7.89 -5.89 -4.17
C LEU A 41 -7.14 -6.58 -3.03
N ASP A 42 -7.59 -7.75 -2.58
CA ASP A 42 -6.90 -8.49 -1.51
C ASP A 42 -5.53 -9.02 -1.95
N ARG A 43 -5.30 -9.17 -3.27
CA ARG A 43 -4.02 -9.63 -3.83
C ARG A 43 -3.05 -8.48 -4.09
N VAL A 44 -3.56 -7.28 -4.35
CA VAL A 44 -2.75 -6.09 -4.67
C VAL A 44 -1.63 -5.83 -3.65
N PRO A 45 -1.86 -5.87 -2.32
CA PRO A 45 -0.78 -5.68 -1.35
C PRO A 45 0.32 -6.73 -1.47
N TYR A 46 -0.04 -7.98 -1.78
CA TYR A 46 0.93 -9.07 -1.89
C TYR A 46 1.68 -9.04 -3.22
N GLU A 47 1.07 -8.60 -4.31
CA GLU A 47 1.74 -8.50 -5.62
C GLU A 47 2.62 -7.23 -5.70
N ILE A 48 2.14 -6.08 -5.22
CA ILE A 48 2.84 -4.78 -5.28
C ILE A 48 3.90 -4.61 -4.18
N PHE A 49 3.75 -5.28 -3.03
CA PHE A 49 4.76 -5.26 -1.97
C PHE A 49 5.41 -6.64 -1.77
N SER A 50 5.47 -7.44 -2.84
CA SER A 50 6.19 -8.71 -2.80
C SER A 50 7.71 -8.51 -2.72
N HIS A 51 8.38 -9.49 -2.11
CA HIS A 51 9.83 -9.67 -2.19
C HIS A 51 10.34 -9.66 -3.64
N ASN A 52 9.50 -10.04 -4.60
CA ASN A 52 9.83 -10.06 -6.03
C ASN A 52 10.19 -8.66 -6.55
N ILE A 53 9.42 -7.64 -6.18
CA ILE A 53 9.70 -6.25 -6.59
C ILE A 53 11.04 -5.79 -6.03
N VAL A 54 11.37 -6.15 -4.79
CA VAL A 54 12.67 -5.84 -4.17
C VAL A 54 13.80 -6.65 -4.82
N SER A 55 13.58 -7.92 -5.14
CA SER A 55 14.59 -8.79 -5.76
C SER A 55 14.88 -8.46 -7.22
N GLU A 56 13.92 -7.84 -7.92
CA GLU A 56 14.08 -7.35 -9.29
C GLU A 56 14.72 -5.96 -9.34
N GLN A 57 14.83 -5.25 -8.21
CA GLN A 57 15.52 -3.96 -8.18
C GLN A 57 17.03 -4.15 -8.27
N THR A 58 17.65 -3.36 -9.15
CA THR A 58 19.10 -3.29 -9.22
C THR A 58 19.67 -2.64 -7.95
N ALA A 59 20.92 -2.98 -7.60
CA ALA A 59 21.63 -2.36 -6.48
C ALA A 59 21.68 -0.82 -6.56
N LYS A 60 21.67 -0.28 -7.78
CA LYS A 60 21.60 1.17 -8.02
C LYS A 60 20.25 1.75 -7.57
N THR A 61 19.14 1.13 -7.96
CA THR A 61 17.79 1.57 -7.53
C THR A 61 17.63 1.50 -6.02
N ILE A 62 18.14 0.44 -5.39
CA ILE A 62 18.14 0.30 -3.93
C ILE A 62 18.96 1.42 -3.28
N ALA A 63 20.15 1.71 -3.82
CA ALA A 63 21.00 2.81 -3.33
C ALA A 63 20.36 4.19 -3.54
N ASP A 64 19.60 4.40 -4.61
CA ASP A 64 18.90 5.66 -4.84
C ASP A 64 17.71 5.86 -3.87
N ILE A 65 17.03 4.78 -3.48
CA ILE A 65 15.88 4.82 -2.56
C ILE A 65 16.33 4.88 -1.10
N ALA A 66 17.21 3.97 -0.70
CA ALA A 66 17.60 3.74 0.69
C ALA A 66 19.00 4.27 1.03
N GLY A 67 19.81 4.63 0.03
CA GLY A 67 21.14 5.15 0.25
C GLY A 67 21.14 6.55 0.86
N GLU A 68 22.21 6.83 1.61
CA GLU A 68 22.42 8.12 2.26
C GLU A 68 22.49 9.24 1.21
N LYS A 69 21.63 10.25 1.35
CA LYS A 69 21.66 11.42 0.46
C LYS A 69 22.99 12.16 0.67
N LYS A 70 23.59 12.66 -0.41
CA LYS A 70 24.88 13.41 -0.35
C LYS A 70 24.90 14.53 0.69
N LYS A 71 23.77 15.21 0.91
CA LYS A 71 23.64 16.26 1.92
C LYS A 71 23.77 15.72 3.35
N ASP A 72 23.19 14.55 3.61
CA ASP A 72 23.20 13.92 4.92
C ASP A 72 24.57 13.26 5.17
N ALA A 73 25.16 12.65 4.15
CA ALA A 73 26.54 12.17 4.19
C ALA A 73 27.54 13.28 4.55
N ARG A 74 27.38 14.47 3.96
CA ARG A 74 28.25 15.63 4.26
C ARG A 74 28.06 16.11 5.71
N LYS A 75 26.83 16.12 6.21
CA LYS A 75 26.55 16.47 7.61
C LYS A 75 27.14 15.45 8.58
N ARG A 76 26.99 14.15 8.28
CA ARG A 76 27.59 13.07 9.08
C ARG A 76 29.10 13.23 9.16
N LEU A 77 29.76 13.46 8.03
CA LEU A 77 31.21 13.66 7.97
C LEU A 77 31.67 14.88 8.79
N ASP A 78 30.94 16.00 8.70
CA ASP A 78 31.22 17.20 9.48
C ASP A 78 31.05 16.96 11.00
N CYS A 79 30.00 16.23 11.39
CA CYS A 79 29.80 15.80 12.77
C CYS A 79 30.89 14.85 13.26
N GLU A 80 31.33 13.88 12.45
CA GLU A 80 32.42 12.95 12.78
C GLU A 80 33.74 13.71 12.99
N ASN A 81 34.05 14.68 12.12
CA ASN A 81 35.24 15.53 12.26
C ASN A 81 35.20 16.35 13.55
N LYS A 82 34.07 17.01 13.84
CA LYS A 82 33.89 17.78 15.08
C LYS A 82 34.01 16.90 16.32
N LEU A 83 33.45 15.69 16.26
CA LEU A 83 33.57 14.72 17.34
C LEU A 83 35.03 14.30 17.56
N GLY A 84 35.81 14.10 16.49
CA GLY A 84 37.24 13.82 16.57
C GLY A 84 38.00 14.92 17.31
N ILE A 85 37.79 16.18 16.92
CA ILE A 85 38.41 17.34 17.57
C ILE A 85 38.04 17.41 19.05
N LEU A 86 36.76 17.20 19.38
CA LEU A 86 36.30 17.23 20.77
C LEU A 86 36.93 16.10 21.61
N LYS A 87 37.12 14.91 21.03
CA LYS A 87 37.79 13.80 21.71
C LYS A 87 39.26 14.10 21.98
N GLU A 88 39.97 14.69 21.03
CA GLU A 88 41.38 15.10 21.22
C GLU A 88 41.50 16.21 22.27
N ALA A 89 40.63 17.21 22.23
CA ALA A 89 40.59 18.27 23.23
C ALA A 89 40.31 17.71 24.63
N LEU A 90 39.37 16.76 24.74
CA LEU A 90 39.05 16.10 26.00
C LEU A 90 40.21 15.26 26.51
N TYR A 91 40.87 14.48 25.65
CA TYR A 91 42.08 13.73 26.00
C TYR A 91 43.19 14.64 26.54
N THR A 92 43.37 15.80 25.91
CA THR A 92 44.39 16.79 26.34
C THR A 92 44.04 17.38 27.71
N LEU A 93 42.78 17.75 27.93
CA LEU A 93 42.30 18.28 29.21
C LEU A 93 42.37 17.24 30.34
N GLU A 94 42.07 15.98 30.05
CA GLU A 94 42.23 14.88 31.01
C GLU A 94 43.69 14.62 31.34
N GLY A 95 44.60 14.76 30.37
CA GLY A 95 46.05 14.74 30.59
C GLY A 95 46.48 15.82 31.58
N PHE A 96 46.06 17.07 31.38
CA PHE A 96 46.36 18.17 32.30
C PHE A 96 45.74 18.03 33.69
N ARG A 97 44.67 17.24 33.86
CA ARG A 97 44.05 16.99 35.16
C ARG A 97 44.77 15.90 35.96
N ASN A 98 45.46 15.00 35.27
CA ASN A 98 46.11 13.83 35.86
C ASN A 98 47.62 14.03 36.10
N ASP A 99 48.18 15.16 35.64
CA ASP A 99 49.49 15.70 36.03
C ASP A 99 49.36 16.71 37.19
#